data_AF-A0A0S8KY60-F1
#
_entry.id   AF-A0A0S8KY60-F1
#
_cell.length_a   1.000
_cell.length_b   1.000
_cell.length_c   1.000
_cell.angle_alpha   90.00
_cell.angle_beta   90.00
_cell.angle_gamma   90.00
#
_symmetry.space_group_name_H-M   'P 1'
#
loop_
_entity.id
_entity.type
_entity.pdbx_description
1 polymer ?
#
loop_
_entity_poly.entity_id
_entity_poly.type
_entity_poly.pdbx_seq_one_letter_code
_entity_poly.pdbx_strand_id
1 'polypeptide(L)'
;MEKYLIEVPHEATKSACANAVRVFMQTGSHFLANADWGCYDGEHKAWLLVEVENKDQAHQIVPPIFRSEAKIVKLHTFTREEMENIEEVHTV
;
A
#
# COMPACT_ATOMS: atom_id res chain seq x y z
N MET A 1 -6.82 -9.72 -12.41
CA MET A 1 -5.85 -9.14 -11.47
C MET A 1 -6.62 -8.73 -10.23
N GLU A 2 -5.98 -8.77 -9.08
CA GLU A 2 -6.56 -8.50 -7.76
C GLU A 2 -6.07 -7.14 -7.27
N LYS A 3 -6.95 -6.39 -6.60
CA LYS A 3 -6.66 -5.04 -6.11
C LYS A 3 -6.02 -5.10 -4.73
N TYR A 4 -4.91 -4.40 -4.54
CA TYR A 4 -4.22 -4.31 -3.26
C TYR A 4 -3.93 -2.86 -2.88
N LEU A 5 -4.09 -2.55 -1.60
CA LEU A 5 -3.49 -1.39 -0.96
C LEU A 5 -2.16 -1.81 -0.34
N ILE A 6 -1.11 -1.09 -0.68
CA ILE A 6 0.20 -1.20 -0.07
C ILE A 6 0.37 0.02 0.82
N GLU A 7 0.57 -0.19 2.12
CA GLU A 7 1.00 0.86 3.04
C GLU A 7 2.49 0.68 3.33
N VAL A 8 3.29 1.72 3.14
CA VAL A 8 4.74 1.72 3.37
C VAL A 8 5.06 2.72 4.49
N PRO A 9 5.01 2.30 5.76
CA PRO A 9 5.31 3.17 6.88
C PRO A 9 6.80 3.52 6.94
N HIS A 10 7.10 4.62 7.63
CA HIS A 10 8.44 5.05 7.99
C HIS A 10 8.37 5.87 9.28
N GLU A 11 9.52 6.08 9.92
CA GLU A 11 9.56 6.82 11.18
C GLU A 11 9.02 8.25 11.04
N ALA A 12 8.45 8.77 12.14
CA ALA A 12 7.91 10.11 12.26
C ALA A 12 9.01 11.20 12.40
N THR A 13 10.00 11.17 11.51
CA THR A 13 11.11 12.14 11.48
C THR A 13 11.28 12.71 10.08
N LYS A 14 11.71 13.99 10.00
CA LYS A 14 11.96 14.65 8.70
C LYS A 14 12.95 13.87 7.84
N SER A 15 13.98 13.31 8.47
CA SER A 15 15.00 12.50 7.80
C SER A 15 14.42 11.19 7.23
N ALA A 16 13.54 10.51 7.96
CA ALA A 16 12.92 9.29 7.48
C ALA A 16 11.96 9.56 6.32
N CYS A 17 11.13 10.60 6.39
CA CYS A 17 10.27 11.01 5.27
C CYS A 17 11.08 11.33 4.01
N ALA A 18 12.13 12.16 4.14
CA ALA A 18 12.99 12.51 3.01
C ALA A 18 13.72 11.27 2.43
N ASN A 19 14.15 10.35 3.30
CA ASN A 19 14.78 9.11 2.87
C ASN A 19 13.79 8.20 2.11
N ALA A 20 12.55 8.07 2.59
CA ALA A 20 11.52 7.27 1.92
C ALA A 20 11.28 7.77 0.49
N VAL A 21 11.07 9.07 0.31
CA VAL A 21 10.90 9.69 -1.03
C VAL A 21 12.11 9.42 -1.92
N ARG A 22 13.33 9.59 -1.41
CA ARG A 22 14.57 9.33 -2.16
C ARG A 22 14.67 7.88 -2.61
N VAL A 23 14.40 6.92 -1.73
CA VAL A 23 14.44 5.49 -2.05
C VAL A 23 13.42 5.15 -3.14
N PHE A 24 12.21 5.70 -3.06
CA PHE A 24 11.18 5.51 -4.08
C PHE A 24 11.63 6.04 -5.45
N MET A 25 12.17 7.26 -5.50
CA MET A 25 12.71 7.84 -6.75
C MET A 25 13.83 6.99 -7.37
N GLN A 26 14.70 6.40 -6.54
CA GLN A 26 15.84 5.60 -6.99
C GLN A 26 15.45 4.18 -7.43
N THR A 27 14.36 3.62 -6.90
CA THR A 27 13.96 2.23 -7.16
C THR A 27 13.38 2.04 -8.58
N GLY A 28 12.93 3.11 -9.24
CA GLY A 28 12.67 3.12 -10.69
C GLY A 28 11.51 2.23 -11.17
N SER A 29 10.54 1.92 -10.32
CA SER A 29 9.34 1.17 -10.70
C SER A 29 8.19 2.10 -11.07
N HIS A 30 7.52 1.85 -12.20
CA HIS A 30 6.34 2.60 -12.62
C HIS A 30 5.22 2.61 -11.57
N PHE A 31 5.12 1.56 -10.75
CA PHE A 31 4.16 1.51 -9.65
C PHE A 31 4.49 2.55 -8.56
N LEU A 32 5.78 2.73 -8.23
CA LEU A 32 6.21 3.66 -7.19
C LEU A 32 6.04 5.14 -7.59
N ALA A 33 5.91 5.42 -8.89
CA ALA A 33 5.63 6.76 -9.39
C ALA A 33 4.22 7.26 -9.00
N ASN A 34 3.29 6.34 -8.73
CA ASN A 34 1.91 6.66 -8.34
C ASN A 34 1.68 6.52 -6.83
N ALA A 35 2.74 6.63 -6.02
CA ALA A 35 2.60 6.61 -4.58
C ALA A 35 2.00 7.92 -4.07
N ASP A 36 0.95 7.82 -3.27
CA ASP A 36 0.38 8.91 -2.50
C ASP A 36 1.06 9.00 -1.12
N TRP A 37 1.26 10.20 -0.60
CA TRP A 37 2.07 10.43 0.61
C TRP A 37 1.27 11.12 1.70
N GLY A 38 1.30 10.58 2.91
CA GLY A 38 0.62 11.15 4.07
C GLY A 38 1.43 12.21 4.81
N CYS A 39 2.70 12.41 4.45
CA CYS A 39 3.64 13.18 5.26
C CYS A 39 3.21 14.64 5.52
N TYR A 40 2.44 15.26 4.61
CA TYR A 40 1.90 16.60 4.80
C TYR A 40 0.68 16.66 5.73
N ASP A 41 0.04 15.53 6.00
CA ASP A 41 -1.09 15.38 6.90
C ASP A 41 -0.69 14.73 8.24
N GLY A 42 0.61 14.51 8.48
CA GLY A 42 1.14 13.88 9.68
C GLY A 42 1.15 12.34 9.64
N GLU A 43 0.70 11.74 8.54
CA GLU A 43 0.76 10.29 8.34
C GLU A 43 2.11 9.91 7.70
N HIS A 44 2.99 9.27 8.48
CA HIS A 44 4.33 8.90 8.04
C HIS A 44 4.34 7.57 7.27
N LYS A 45 3.64 7.58 6.13
CA LYS A 45 3.54 6.45 5.20
C LYS A 45 3.27 6.90 3.77
N ALA A 46 3.64 6.02 2.83
CA ALA A 46 3.15 6.09 1.46
C ALA A 46 2.07 5.03 1.23
N TRP A 47 1.14 5.32 0.33
CA TRP A 47 0.12 4.38 -0.13
C TRP A 47 0.29 4.12 -1.62
N LEU A 48 0.09 2.88 -2.02
CA LEU A 48 -0.02 2.50 -3.43
C LEU A 48 -1.25 1.63 -3.63
N LEU A 49 -2.04 1.98 -4.63
CA LEU A 49 -3.12 1.15 -5.13
C LEU A 49 -2.63 0.42 -6.37
N VAL A 50 -2.54 -0.91 -6.30
CA VAL A 50 -2.01 -1.72 -7.40
C VAL A 50 -2.98 -2.85 -7.75
N GLU A 51 -2.98 -3.24 -9.01
CA GLU A 51 -3.60 -4.46 -9.47
C GLU A 51 -2.48 -5.43 -9.87
N VAL A 52 -2.46 -6.61 -9.28
CA VAL A 52 -1.44 -7.66 -9.54
C VAL A 52 -2.07 -9.04 -9.40
N GLU A 53 -1.38 -10.11 -9.77
CA GLU A 53 -1.97 -11.45 -9.74
C GLU A 53 -2.18 -11.98 -8.32
N ASN A 54 -1.30 -11.62 -7.38
CA ASN A 54 -1.32 -12.13 -6.01
C ASN A 54 -0.59 -11.19 -5.03
N LYS A 55 -0.72 -11.50 -3.74
CA LYS A 55 -0.15 -10.72 -2.64
C LYS A 55 1.39 -10.66 -2.68
N ASP A 56 2.04 -11.72 -3.15
CA ASP A 56 3.51 -11.77 -3.24
C ASP A 56 4.04 -10.80 -4.31
N GLN A 57 3.37 -10.69 -5.45
CA GLN A 57 3.68 -9.68 -6.46
C GLN A 57 3.51 -8.25 -5.91
N ALA A 58 2.44 -7.99 -5.15
CA ALA A 58 2.26 -6.68 -4.51
C ALA A 58 3.41 -6.38 -3.53
N HIS A 59 3.87 -7.38 -2.77
CA HIS A 59 5.00 -7.22 -1.86
C HIS A 59 6.33 -6.95 -2.60
N GLN A 60 6.53 -7.51 -3.80
CA GLN A 60 7.74 -7.28 -4.59
C GLN A 60 7.87 -5.85 -5.12
N ILE A 61 6.75 -5.12 -5.29
CA ILE A 61 6.73 -3.71 -5.68
C ILE A 61 7.39 -2.82 -4.62
N VAL A 62 7.29 -3.19 -3.34
CA VAL A 62 7.84 -2.41 -2.24
C VAL A 62 9.38 -2.44 -2.30
N PRO A 63 10.08 -1.30 -2.12
CA PRO A 63 11.53 -1.28 -2.03
C PRO A 63 12.03 -2.21 -0.91
N PRO A 64 13.14 -2.96 -1.11
CA PRO A 64 13.59 -3.99 -0.16
C PRO A 64 13.68 -3.53 1.31
N ILE A 65 14.14 -2.30 1.55
CA ILE A 65 14.32 -1.74 2.89
C ILE A 65 12.99 -1.53 3.65
N PHE A 66 11.86 -1.40 2.96
CA PHE A 66 10.56 -1.17 3.58
C PHE A 66 9.66 -2.41 3.57
N ARG A 67 10.06 -3.50 2.89
CA ARG A 67 9.22 -4.70 2.72
C ARG A 67 8.75 -5.31 4.03
N SER A 68 9.64 -5.42 5.02
CA SER A 68 9.31 -6.04 6.31
C SER A 68 8.27 -5.27 7.11
N GLU A 69 8.18 -3.95 6.91
CA GLU A 69 7.24 -3.08 7.63
C GLU A 69 5.99 -2.76 6.78
N ALA A 70 6.03 -3.04 5.49
CA ALA A 70 4.92 -2.76 4.59
C ALA A 70 3.71 -3.65 4.89
N LYS A 71 2.53 -3.05 4.86
CA LYS A 71 1.27 -3.76 4.99
C LYS A 71 0.61 -3.90 3.63
N ILE A 72 0.35 -5.14 3.23
CA ILE A 72 -0.34 -5.46 1.97
C ILE A 72 -1.75 -5.93 2.30
N VAL A 73 -2.74 -5.18 1.85
CA VAL A 73 -4.18 -5.44 2.09
C VAL A 73 -4.85 -5.74 0.76
N LYS A 74 -5.44 -6.93 0.62
CA LYS A 74 -6.32 -7.22 -0.53
C LYS A 74 -7.60 -6.41 -0.37
N LEU A 75 -7.99 -5.68 -1.40
CA LEU A 75 -9.20 -4.89 -1.42
C LEU A 75 -10.29 -5.61 -2.20
N HIS A 76 -11.52 -5.49 -1.72
CA HIS A 76 -12.72 -5.92 -2.42
C HIS A 76 -13.67 -4.73 -2.54
N THR A 77 -14.27 -4.56 -3.70
CA THR A 77 -15.38 -3.61 -3.86
C THR A 77 -16.66 -4.42 -3.82
N PHE A 78 -17.40 -4.28 -2.73
CA PHE A 78 -18.66 -4.99 -2.58
C PHE A 78 -19.65 -4.56 -3.66
N THR A 79 -20.36 -5.54 -4.20
CA THR A 79 -21.59 -5.33 -4.94
C THR A 79 -22.71 -4.93 -3.98
N ARG A 80 -23.79 -4.36 -4.52
CA ARG A 80 -24.97 -4.02 -3.71
C ARG A 80 -25.53 -5.22 -2.95
N GLU A 81 -25.61 -6.36 -3.62
CA GLU A 81 -26.12 -7.61 -3.05
C GLU A 81 -25.23 -8.10 -1.89
N GLU A 82 -23.90 -8.04 -2.03
CA GLU A 82 -23.00 -8.41 -0.94
C GLU A 82 -23.11 -7.44 0.25
N MET A 83 -23.35 -6.15 -0.01
CA MET A 83 -23.60 -5.18 1.07
C MET A 83 -24.91 -5.46 1.82
N GLU A 84 -25.96 -5.86 1.09
CA GLU A 84 -27.25 -6.23 1.67
C GLU A 84 -27.17 -7.52 2.50
N ASN A 85 -26.19 -8.39 2.22
CA ASN A 85 -25.96 -9.66 2.92
C ASN A 85 -24.60 -9.71 3.67
N ILE A 86 -24.10 -8.57 4.17
CA ILE A 86 -22.74 -8.45 4.69
C ILE A 86 -22.43 -9.38 5.89
N GLU A 87 -23.45 -9.73 6.68
CA GLU A 87 -23.33 -10.65 7.81
C GLU A 87 -22.91 -12.06 7.38
N GLU A 88 -23.22 -12.46 6.14
CA GLU A 88 -22.80 -13.76 5.58
C GLU A 88 -21.34 -13.75 5.11
N VAL A 89 -20.80 -12.56 4.79
CA VAL A 89 -19.44 -12.39 4.27
C VAL A 89 -18.41 -12.23 5.39
N HIS A 90 -18.81 -11.73 6.55
CA HIS A 90 -17.92 -11.50 7.69
C HIS A 90 -18.18 -12.48 8.85
N THR A 91 -17.59 -13.68 8.78
CA THR A 91 -17.47 -14.53 9.97
C THR A 91 -16.42 -13.94 10.91
N VAL A 92 -16.88 -13.43 12.05
CA VAL A 92 -16.04 -12.98 13.18
C VAL A 92 -15.27 -14.17 13.77
#